data_AF-A0AAD9WP62-F1
#
_entry.id   AF-A0AAD9WP62-F1
#
_cell.length_a   1.000
_cell.length_b   1.000
_cell.length_c   1.000
_cell.angle_alpha   90.00
_cell.angle_beta   90.00
_cell.angle_gamma   90.00
#
_symmetry.space_group_name_H-M   'P 1'
#
loop_
_entity.id
_entity.type
_entity.pdbx_description
1 polymer ?
#
loop_
_entity_poly.entity_id
_entity_poly.type
_entity_poly.pdbx_seq_one_letter_code
_entity_poly.pdbx_strand_id
1 'polypeptide(L)'
;MRDTLKSDWKLWRDLVGKETGLGWNAKLKTIDACEEWLHRKLQVHHNAAKIRKEGIDPTMMEKLDRMFMNTTATRDHAWAPSSG
;
A
#
# COMPACT_ATOMS: atom_id res chain seq x y z
N MET A 1 -14.32 -13.15 4.14
CA MET A 1 -12.87 -13.29 3.94
C MET A 1 -12.45 -12.55 2.67
N ARG A 2 -12.52 -11.20 2.65
CA ARG A 2 -12.14 -10.42 1.45
C ARG A 2 -11.62 -8.99 1.74
N ASP A 3 -11.30 -8.67 2.99
CA ASP A 3 -11.00 -7.29 3.42
C ASP A 3 -9.57 -7.08 3.93
N THR A 4 -8.85 -8.17 4.21
CA THR A 4 -7.48 -8.11 4.75
C THR A 4 -6.49 -7.56 3.74
N LEU A 5 -6.57 -7.97 2.46
CA LEU A 5 -5.65 -7.51 1.42
C LEU A 5 -5.77 -6.00 1.15
N LYS A 6 -7.00 -5.47 1.12
CA LYS A 6 -7.23 -4.03 0.95
C LYS A 6 -6.76 -3.21 2.14
N SER A 7 -6.92 -3.76 3.36
CA SER A 7 -6.45 -3.12 4.60
C SER A 7 -4.93 -3.13 4.68
N ASP A 8 -4.29 -4.24 4.33
CA ASP A 8 -2.83 -4.35 4.26
C ASP A 8 -2.27 -3.39 3.20
N TRP A 9 -2.86 -3.32 2.00
CA TRP A 9 -2.46 -2.33 0.97
C TRP A 9 -2.57 -0.88 1.45
N LYS A 10 -3.68 -0.51 2.10
CA LYS A 10 -3.84 0.85 2.66
C LYS A 10 -2.78 1.16 3.71
N LEU A 11 -2.51 0.22 4.61
CA LEU A 11 -1.49 0.35 5.64
C LEU A 11 -0.11 0.53 5.01
N TRP A 12 0.21 -0.25 3.98
CA TRP A 12 1.43 -0.12 3.20
C TRP A 12 1.56 1.24 2.53
N ARG A 13 0.50 1.76 1.91
CA ARG A 13 0.50 3.11 1.33
C ARG A 13 0.67 4.20 2.36
N ASP A 14 0.07 4.07 3.54
CA ASP A 14 0.24 5.09 4.58
C ASP A 14 1.67 5.10 5.14
N LEU A 15 2.25 3.91 5.30
CA LEU A 15 3.59 3.74 5.86
C LEU A 15 4.70 4.09 4.86
N VAL A 16 4.64 3.52 3.65
CA VAL A 16 5.67 3.62 2.61
C VAL A 16 5.39 4.74 1.62
N GLY A 17 4.12 4.97 1.28
CA GLY A 17 3.76 5.97 0.26
C GLY A 17 4.08 7.41 0.66
N LYS A 18 4.23 7.69 1.97
CA LYS A 18 4.70 8.99 2.49
C LYS A 18 6.23 9.10 2.52
N GLU A 19 6.95 8.01 2.32
CA GLU A 19 8.40 7.92 2.55
C GLU A 19 9.11 7.70 1.22
N THR A 20 9.88 8.70 0.82
CA THR A 20 10.68 8.65 -0.40
C THR A 20 12.07 8.08 -0.09
N GLY A 21 12.51 7.08 -0.86
CA GLY A 21 13.86 6.54 -0.76
C GLY A 21 14.01 5.27 0.10
N LEU A 22 12.91 4.61 0.45
CA LEU A 22 12.97 3.27 1.02
C LEU A 22 13.32 2.25 -0.07
N GLY A 23 14.37 1.48 0.15
CA GLY A 23 14.74 0.40 -0.76
C GLY A 23 13.82 -0.81 -0.58
N TRP A 24 13.79 -1.70 -1.57
CA TRP A 24 13.15 -3.01 -1.42
C TRP A 24 14.21 -4.10 -1.44
N ASN A 25 14.17 -4.97 -0.43
CA ASN A 25 15.07 -6.11 -0.34
C ASN A 25 14.35 -7.37 -0.85
N ALA A 26 14.53 -7.69 -2.14
CA ALA A 26 13.91 -8.86 -2.76
C ALA A 26 14.34 -10.20 -2.13
N LYS A 27 15.53 -10.26 -1.52
CA LYS A 27 16.06 -11.47 -0.88
C LYS A 27 15.36 -11.75 0.45
N LEU A 28 15.09 -10.69 1.22
CA LEU A 28 14.35 -10.79 2.49
C LEU A 28 12.84 -10.67 2.30
N LYS A 29 12.38 -10.23 1.12
CA LYS A 29 10.99 -9.87 0.81
C LYS A 29 10.44 -8.83 1.79
N THR A 30 11.27 -7.84 2.12
CA THR A 30 10.96 -6.78 3.07
C THR A 30 11.45 -5.43 2.56
N ILE A 31 10.94 -4.33 3.12
CA ILE A 31 11.51 -3.01 2.87
C ILE A 31 12.93 -2.97 3.42
N ASP A 32 13.86 -2.53 2.58
CA ASP A 32 15.20 -2.11 2.98
C ASP A 32 15.09 -0.72 3.60
N ALA A 33 14.73 -0.70 4.88
CA ALA A 33 14.58 0.48 5.71
C ALA A 33 15.50 0.35 6.92
N CYS A 34 15.99 1.48 7.43
CA CYS A 34 16.73 1.48 8.69
C CYS A 34 15.79 1.17 9.88
N GLU A 35 16.36 0.59 10.94
CA GLU A 35 15.58 0.25 12.14
C GLU A 35 14.95 1.49 12.79
N GLU A 36 15.59 2.65 12.69
CA GLU A 36 15.07 3.92 13.20
C GLU A 36 13.76 4.32 12.50
N TRP A 37 13.71 4.19 11.18
CA TRP A 37 12.50 4.43 10.41
C TRP A 37 11.37 3.51 10.87
N LEU A 38 11.67 2.22 11.03
CA LEU A 38 10.68 1.26 11.50
C LEU A 38 10.20 1.57 12.92
N HIS A 39 11.11 1.95 13.83
CA HIS A 39 10.77 2.31 15.20
C HIS A 39 9.81 3.52 15.24
N ARG A 40 10.09 4.54 14.42
CA ARG A 40 9.19 5.69 14.24
C ARG A 40 7.82 5.24 13.70
N LYS A 41 7.79 4.35 12.72
CA LYS A 41 6.53 3.83 12.16
C LYS A 41 5.76 2.95 13.13
N LEU A 42 6.43 2.17 13.98
CA LEU A 42 5.80 1.36 15.02
C LEU A 42 5.11 2.21 16.08
N GLN A 43 5.70 3.36 16.43
CA GLN A 43 5.10 4.33 17.36
C GLN A 43 3.80 4.92 16.81
N VAL A 44 3.72 5.15 15.50
CA VAL A 44 2.51 5.69 14.85
C VAL A 44 1.51 4.58 14.52
N HIS A 45 2.01 3.42 14.10
CA HIS A 45 1.23 2.27 13.68
C HIS A 45 1.85 0.98 14.24
N HIS A 46 1.24 0.41 15.28
CA HIS A 46 1.64 -0.89 15.83
C HIS A 46 1.68 -2.02 14.77
N ASN A 47 0.88 -1.89 13.69
CA ASN A 47 0.84 -2.85 12.60
C ASN A 47 2.04 -2.77 11.63
N ALA A 48 2.91 -1.75 11.75
CA ALA A 48 4.14 -1.66 10.96
C ALA A 48 5.10 -2.85 11.24
N ALA A 49 4.97 -3.53 12.39
CA ALA A 49 5.73 -4.74 12.69
C ALA A 49 5.44 -5.86 11.68
N LYS A 50 4.18 -5.93 11.20
CA LYS A 50 3.74 -6.94 10.25
C LYS A 50 4.44 -6.76 8.90
N ILE A 51 4.64 -5.51 8.47
CA ILE A 51 5.34 -5.12 7.22
C ILE A 51 6.80 -5.58 7.21
N ARG A 52 7.46 -5.58 8.37
CA ARG A 52 8.82 -6.11 8.51
C ARG A 52 8.88 -7.63 8.37
N LYS A 53 7.86 -8.36 8.79
CA LYS A 53 7.84 -9.83 8.68
C LYS A 53 7.37 -10.29 7.31
N GLU A 54 6.36 -9.63 6.76
CA GLU A 54 5.80 -9.90 5.45
C GLU A 54 5.61 -8.59 4.69
N GLY A 55 6.58 -8.34 3.81
CA GLY A 55 6.58 -7.27 2.85
C GLY A 55 5.48 -7.41 1.79
N ILE A 56 4.94 -6.30 1.27
CA ILE A 56 4.29 -6.32 -0.05
C ILE A 56 5.36 -5.96 -1.08
N ASP A 57 5.62 -6.88 -1.99
CA ASP A 57 6.55 -6.64 -3.09
C ASP A 57 6.14 -5.42 -3.93
N PRO A 58 7.06 -4.55 -4.37
CA PRO A 58 6.75 -3.37 -5.18
C PRO A 58 5.91 -3.71 -6.41
N THR A 59 6.17 -4.83 -7.08
CA THR A 59 5.41 -5.29 -8.24
C THR A 59 3.96 -5.64 -7.86
N MET A 60 3.78 -6.22 -6.67
CA MET A 60 2.44 -6.51 -6.14
C MET A 60 1.76 -5.23 -5.68
N MET A 61 2.51 -4.30 -5.08
CA MET A 61 2.04 -2.98 -4.67
C MET A 61 1.51 -2.20 -5.86
N GLU A 62 2.21 -2.18 -7.00
CA GLU A 62 1.72 -1.55 -8.24
C GLU A 62 0.43 -2.19 -8.76
N LYS A 63 0.33 -3.52 -8.70
CA LYS A 63 -0.91 -4.23 -9.07
C LYS A 63 -2.06 -3.86 -8.13
N LEU A 64 -1.80 -3.82 -6.83
CA LEU A 64 -2.80 -3.45 -5.82
C LEU A 64 -3.20 -1.98 -5.95
N ASP A 65 -2.25 -1.09 -6.24
CA ASP A 65 -2.49 0.32 -6.50
C ASP A 65 -3.40 0.48 -7.72
N ARG A 66 -3.09 -0.21 -8.83
CA ARG A 66 -3.99 -0.25 -9.99
C ARG A 66 -5.36 -0.85 -9.66
N MET A 67 -5.45 -1.94 -8.91
CA MET A 67 -6.74 -2.55 -8.58
C MET A 67 -7.58 -1.67 -7.64
N PHE A 68 -6.97 -1.06 -6.63
CA PHE A 68 -7.69 -0.34 -5.58
C PHE A 68 -7.79 1.18 -5.81
N MET A 69 -6.82 1.82 -6.47
CA MET A 69 -6.94 3.23 -6.87
C MET A 69 -7.95 3.41 -8.00
N ASN A 70 -7.93 2.55 -9.03
CA ASN A 70 -8.87 2.65 -10.15
C ASN A 70 -10.33 2.48 -9.70
N THR A 71 -10.57 1.62 -8.71
CA THR A 71 -11.90 1.44 -8.09
C THR A 71 -12.38 2.72 -7.38
N THR A 72 -11.47 3.57 -6.91
CA THR A 72 -11.81 4.83 -6.23
C THR A 72 -12.00 5.98 -7.24
N ALA A 73 -11.37 5.90 -8.43
CA ALA A 73 -11.47 6.92 -9.48
C ALA A 73 -12.74 6.78 -10.35
N THR A 74 -13.34 5.58 -10.46
CA THR A 74 -14.58 5.39 -11.23
C THR A 74 -15.84 5.72 -10.42
N ARG A 75 -15.93 6.93 -9.87
CA ARG A 75 -17.24 7.51 -9.49
C ARG A 75 -17.55 8.83 -10.19
N ASP A 76 -16.84 9.12 -11.28
CA ASP A 76 -17.05 10.34 -12.08
C ASP A 76 -17.44 10.07 -13.54
N HIS A 77 -17.69 8.83 -13.94
CA HIS A 77 -18.38 8.58 -15.21
C HIS A 77 -19.88 8.48 -14.98
N ALA A 78 -20.46 9.64 -14.67
CA ALA A 78 -21.88 9.90 -14.89
C ALA A 78 -22.12 9.82 -16.41
N TRP A 79 -22.34 8.61 -16.92
CA TRP A 79 -22.85 8.42 -18.27
C TRP A 79 -24.34 8.77 -18.26
N ALA A 80 -24.66 10.02 -18.60
CA ALA A 80 -26.00 10.38 -19.04
C ALA A 80 -26.08 10.11 -20.54
N PRO A 81 -26.85 9.13 -21.03
CA PRO A 81 -27.20 9.12 -22.42
C PRO A 81 -28.18 10.28 -22.65
N SER A 82 -27.76 11.27 -23.42
CA SER A 82 -28.65 12.32 -23.91
C SER A 82 -29.78 11.65 -24.69
N SER A 83 -31.01 11.74 -24.20
CA SER A 83 -32.20 11.47 -25.00
C SER A 83 -32.28 12.53 -26.09
N GLY A 84 -32.14 12.09 -27.34
CA GLY A 84 -32.59 12.80 -28.53
C GLY A 84 -33.63 11.95 -29.24
#